data_AF-A0A916QIU3-F1
#
_entry.id   AF-A0A916QIU3-F1
#
_cell.length_a   1.000
_cell.length_b   1.000
_cell.length_c   1.000
_cell.angle_alpha   90.00
_cell.angle_beta   90.00
_cell.angle_gamma   90.00
#
_symmetry.space_group_name_H-M   'P 1'
#
loop_
_entity.id
_entity.type
_entity.pdbx_description
1 polymer ?
#
loop_
_entity_poly.entity_id
_entity_poly.type
_entity_poly.pdbx_seq_one_letter_code
_entity_poly.pdbx_strand_id
1 'polypeptide(L)' 'MHLAAVRNKIRSLSESEAKSILMLIAANVDMVCSGDGGMTSEQCLEEIHGIFERLPEFARIPEVDHQTGD' A
#
# COMPACT_ATOMS: atom_id res chain seq x y z
N MET A 1 -10.36 2.10 6.85
CA MET A 1 -9.68 2.34 5.56
C MET A 1 -10.67 2.61 4.41
N HIS A 2 -10.44 3.67 3.62
CA HIS A 2 -11.23 3.96 2.41
C HIS A 2 -10.50 3.45 1.15
N LEU A 3 -11.03 2.43 0.48
CA LEU A 3 -10.33 1.71 -0.60
C LEU A 3 -9.89 2.61 -1.76
N ALA A 4 -10.71 3.62 -2.11
CA ALA A 4 -10.36 4.56 -3.18
C ALA A 4 -9.13 5.43 -2.84
N ALA A 5 -8.98 5.81 -1.57
CA ALA A 5 -7.84 6.59 -1.11
C ALA A 5 -6.56 5.75 -1.10
N VAL A 6 -6.63 4.50 -0.60
CA VAL A 6 -5.49 3.57 -0.61
C VAL A 6 -5.04 3.26 -2.03
N ARG A 7 -5.97 3.03 -2.95
CA ARG A 7 -5.65 2.83 -4.37
C ARG A 7 -4.89 4.03 -4.95
N ASN A 8 -5.28 5.25 -4.61
CA ASN A 8 -4.59 6.46 -5.09
C ASN A 8 -3.20 6.57 -4.47
N LYS A 9 -3.04 6.29 -3.17
CA LYS A 9 -1.73 6.24 -2.49
C LYS A 9 -0.79 5.21 -3.13
N ILE A 10 -1.29 4.02 -3.47
CA ILE A 10 -0.51 2.97 -4.13
C ILE A 10 -0.07 3.42 -5.53
N ARG A 11 -0.96 4.08 -6.30
CA ARG A 11 -0.65 4.57 -7.65
C ARG A 11 0.42 5.66 -7.68
N SER A 12 0.57 6.41 -6.59
CA SER A 12 1.58 7.47 -6.48
C SER A 12 2.96 6.98 -6.05
N LEU A 13 3.11 5.71 -5.68
CA LEU A 13 4.41 5.16 -5.28
C LEU A 13 5.33 5.01 -6.49
N SER A 14 6.61 5.28 -6.27
CA SER A 14 7.66 4.80 -7.18
C SER A 14 7.73 3.27 -7.18
N GLU A 15 8.35 2.72 -8.21
CA GLU A 15 8.56 1.27 -8.31
C GLU A 15 9.32 0.71 -7.09
N SER A 16 10.32 1.44 -6.59
CA SER A 16 11.12 1.02 -5.43
C SER A 16 10.30 1.00 -4.13
N GLU A 17 9.46 2.01 -3.92
CA GLU A 17 8.56 2.06 -2.76
C GLU A 17 7.52 0.94 -2.83
N ALA A 18 6.90 0.74 -3.99
CA ALA A 18 5.92 -0.33 -4.21
C ALA A 18 6.53 -1.71 -3.95
N LYS A 19 7.75 -1.98 -4.43
CA LYS A 19 8.48 -3.22 -4.14
C LYS A 19 8.74 -3.40 -2.65
N SER A 20 9.16 -2.34 -1.96
CA SER A 20 9.44 -2.39 -0.51
C SER A 20 8.18 -2.75 0.29
N ILE A 21 7.04 -2.15 -0.06
CA ILE A 21 5.74 -2.44 0.56
C ILE A 21 5.29 -3.88 0.27
N LEU A 22 5.44 -4.34 -0.97
CA LEU A 22 5.12 -5.71 -1.36
C LEU A 22 5.95 -6.72 -0.55
N MET A 23 7.24 -6.45 -0.34
CA MET A 23 8.11 -7.31 0.47
C MET A 23 7.68 -7.37 1.94
N LEU A 24 7.25 -6.25 2.53
CA LEU A 24 6.72 -6.23 3.90
C LEU A 24 5.43 -7.05 4.03
N ILE A 25 4.50 -6.89 3.08
CA ILE A 25 3.26 -7.66 3.04
C ILE A 25 3.56 -9.15 2.87
N ALA A 26 4.48 -9.50 1.95
CA ALA A 26 4.88 -10.88 1.72
C ALA A 26 5.52 -11.51 2.96
N ALA A 27 6.37 -10.78 3.68
CA ALA A 27 6.97 -11.26 4.92
C ALA A 27 5.92 -11.53 6.02
N ASN A 28 4.94 -10.65 6.19
CA ASN A 28 3.86 -10.87 7.16
C ASN A 28 3.00 -12.08 6.81
N VAL A 29 2.69 -12.27 5.52
CA VAL A 29 1.96 -13.45 5.04
C VAL A 29 2.79 -14.72 5.25
N ASP A 30 4.08 -14.70 4.93
CA ASP A 30 4.98 -15.83 5.12
C ASP A 30 5.07 -16.24 6.60
N MET A 31 5.20 -15.27 7.52
CA MET A 31 5.18 -15.53 8.96
C MET A 31 3.89 -16.22 9.42
N VAL A 32 2.72 -15.74 8.99
CA VAL A 32 1.44 -16.38 9.32
C VAL A 32 1.33 -17.78 8.70
N CYS A 33 1.71 -17.93 7.43
CA CYS A 33 1.61 -19.20 6.72
C CYS A 33 2.60 -20.26 7.20
N SER A 34 3.74 -19.85 7.77
CA SER A 34 4.75 -20.75 8.33
C SER A 34 4.20 -21.59 9.50
N GLY A 35 3.18 -21.09 10.20
CA GLY A 35 2.51 -21.79 11.29
C GLY A 35 3.38 -22.00 12.54
N ASP A 36 4.49 -21.27 12.67
CA ASP A 36 5.41 -21.35 13.81
C ASP A 36 4.89 -20.65 15.09
N GLY A 37 3.75 -19.94 14.98
CA GLY A 37 3.12 -19.20 16.07
C GLY A 37 3.67 -17.78 16.26
N GLY A 38 4.57 -17.31 15.39
CA GLY A 38 5.17 -15.97 15.45
C GLY A 38 4.20 -14.84 15.08
N MET A 39 3.13 -15.13 14.35
CA MET A 39 2.10 -14.15 13.98
C MET A 39 0.75 -14.83 13.73
N THR A 40 -0.35 -14.28 14.25
CA THR A 40 -1.71 -14.71 13.91
C THR A 40 -2.23 -14.02 12.65
N SER A 41 -3.27 -14.58 12.04
CA SER A 41 -3.95 -13.97 10.89
C SER A 41 -4.47 -12.56 11.20
N GLU A 42 -5.00 -12.33 12.41
CA GLU A 42 -5.49 -11.02 12.85
C GLU A 42 -4.35 -10.01 12.93
N GLN A 43 -3.22 -10.38 13.53
CA GLN A 43 -2.04 -9.52 13.63
C GLN A 43 -1.49 -9.16 12.25
N CYS A 44 -1.47 -10.12 11.31
CA CYS A 44 -1.06 -9.85 9.94
C CYS A 44 -1.98 -8.85 9.23
N LEU A 45 -3.30 -8.97 9.41
CA LEU A 45 -4.26 -8.02 8.85
C LEU A 45 -4.10 -6.62 9.46
N GLU A 46 -3.86 -6.52 10.77
CA GLU A 46 -3.59 -5.26 11.46
C GLU A 46 -2.31 -4.59 10.93
N GLU A 47 -1.24 -5.35 10.75
CA GLU A 47 0.02 -4.82 10.18
C GLU A 47 -0.14 -4.36 8.73
N ILE A 48 -0.82 -5.15 7.88
CA ILE A 48 -1.11 -4.76 6.49
C ILE A 48 -1.97 -3.49 6.45
N HIS A 49 -2.97 -3.39 7.33
CA HIS A 49 -3.78 -2.17 7.45
C HIS A 49 -2.93 -0.97 7.86
N GLY A 50 -2.05 -1.13 8.87
CA GLY A 50 -1.14 -0.10 9.32
C GLY A 50 -0.11 0.33 8.26
N ILE A 51 0.34 -0.59 7.39
CA ILE A 51 1.17 -0.24 6.22
C ILE A 51 0.40 0.70 5.29
N PHE A 52 -0.85 0.39 4.96
CA PHE A 52 -1.65 1.22 4.06
C PHE A 52 -2.00 2.60 4.64
N GLU A 53 -2.24 2.68 5.95
CA GLU A 53 -2.52 3.96 6.61
C GLU A 53 -1.29 4.89 6.63
N ARG A 54 -0.09 4.32 6.79
CA ARG A 54 1.19 5.04 6.80
C ARG A 54 1.71 5.41 5.41
N LEU A 55 1.07 4.95 4.33
CA LEU A 55 1.47 5.35 2.99
C LEU A 55 1.40 6.88 2.86
N PRO A 56 2.45 7.52 2.32
CA PRO A 56 2.50 8.96 2.17
C PRO A 56 1.31 9.48 1.37
N GLU A 57 0.69 10.54 1.87
CA GLU A 57 -0.31 11.30 1.12
C GLU A 57 0.40 12.19 0.13
N PHE A 58 0.55 11.71 -1.09
CA PHE A 58 0.99 12.57 -2.17
C PHE A 58 -0.17 13.48 -2.57
N ALA A 59 0.01 14.78 -2.38
CA ALA A 59 -0.90 15.78 -2.90
C ALA A 59 -1.09 15.52 -4.40
N ARG A 60 -2.37 15.43 -4.82
CA ARG A 60 -2.83 15.16 -6.19
C ARG A 60 -1.82 15.63 -7.23
N ILE A 61 -1.35 14.70 -8.08
CA ILE A 61 -0.82 15.08 -9.39
C ILE A 61 -1.98 15.81 -10.09
N PRO A 62 -1.87 17.10 -10.43
CA PRO A 62 -2.94 17.80 -11.11
C PRO A 62 -3.25 17.05 -12.41
N GLU A 63 -4.53 16.76 -12.63
CA GLU A 63 -4.99 16.22 -13.91
C GLU A 63 -4.53 17.19 -14.99
N VAL A 64 -3.78 16.68 -15.97
CA VAL A 64 -3.34 17.48 -17.11
C VAL A 64 -4.58 17.79 -17.93
N ASP A 65 -5.17 18.97 -17.71
CA ASP A 65 -6.20 19.52 -18.59
C ASP A 65 -5.63 19.55 -20.01
N HIS A 66 -6.07 18.61 -20.84
CA HIS A 66 -5.85 18.68 -22.27
C HIS A 66 -6.77 19.80 -22.78
N GLN A 67 -6.31 21.04 -22.62
CA GLN A 67 -6.81 22.14 -23.44
C GLN A 67 -6.38 21.84 -24.87
N THR A 68 -7.29 21.25 -25.65
CA THR A 68 -7.25 21.32 -27.11
C THR A 68 -7.22 22.80 -27.46
N GLY A 69 -6.04 23.27 -27.89
CA GLY A 69 -5.85 24.60 -28.45
C GLY A 69 -6.54 24.73 -29.81
N ASP A 70 -7.08 25.93 -30.01
CA ASP A 70 -7.52 26.62 -31.24
C ASP A 70 -8.33 25.87 -32.30
#